data_AF-A0A3D5X3R6-F1
#
_entry.id   AF-A0A3D5X3R6-F1
#
_cell.length_a   1.000
_cell.length_b   1.000
_cell.length_c   1.000
_cell.angle_alpha   90.00
_cell.angle_beta   90.00
_cell.angle_gamma   90.00
#
_symmetry.space_group_name_H-M   'P 1'
#
loop_
_entity.id
_entity.type
_entity.pdbx_description
1 polymer ?
#
loop_
_entity_poly.entity_id
_entity_poly.type
_entity_poly.pdbx_seq_one_letter_code
_entity_poly.pdbx_strand_id
1 'polypeptide(L)' 'AKLEKTSTTQVLKELRDAGLESLPGGGAEILVDRVRQKLSPGKPTAKQWFDVMAEAQQMGMLTTATMMYGH' A
#
# COMPACT_ATOMS: atom_id res chain seq x y z
N ALA A 1 6.65 6.86 -6.11
CA ALA A 1 6.28 8.20 -5.60
C ALA A 1 7.52 8.97 -5.13
N LYS A 2 8.16 8.60 -4.01
CA LYS A 2 9.36 9.31 -3.51
C LYS A 2 10.54 9.30 -4.47
N LEU A 3 10.86 8.13 -5.06
CA LEU A 3 11.95 7.99 -6.04
C LEU A 3 11.66 8.82 -7.30
N GLU A 4 10.45 8.66 -7.83
CA GLU A 4 9.95 9.39 -9.01
C GLU A 4 9.61 10.87 -8.74
N LYS A 5 9.80 11.38 -7.51
CA LYS A 5 9.47 12.74 -7.08
C LYS A 5 8.06 13.21 -7.50
N THR A 6 7.08 12.32 -7.44
CA THR A 6 5.67 12.57 -7.81
C THR A 6 4.71 12.00 -6.76
N SER A 7 3.40 12.25 -6.93
CA SER A 7 2.36 11.71 -6.04
C SER A 7 2.17 10.21 -6.21
N THR A 8 1.64 9.55 -5.18
CA THR A 8 1.26 8.13 -5.25
C THR A 8 0.21 7.91 -6.33
N THR A 9 -0.79 8.78 -6.42
CA THR A 9 -1.86 8.72 -7.43
C THR A 9 -1.31 8.76 -8.85
N GLN A 10 -0.33 9.63 -9.14
CA GLN A 10 0.27 9.72 -10.46
C GLN A 10 1.00 8.42 -10.84
N VAL A 11 1.75 7.85 -9.90
CA VAL A 11 2.42 6.56 -10.12
C VAL A 11 1.42 5.45 -10.34
N LEU A 12 0.37 5.37 -9.54
CA LEU A 12 -0.67 4.36 -9.70
C LEU A 12 -1.40 4.50 -11.04
N LYS A 13 -1.64 5.73 -11.50
CA LYS A 13 -2.21 6.01 -12.82
C LYS A 13 -1.30 5.51 -13.93
N GLU A 14 -0.01 5.83 -13.88
CA GLU A 14 0.97 5.37 -14.87
C GLU A 14 1.08 3.83 -14.89
N LEU A 15 1.10 3.18 -13.73
CA LEU A 15 1.14 1.73 -13.64
C LEU A 15 -0.13 1.09 -14.21
N ARG A 16 -1.31 1.67 -13.92
CA ARG A 16 -2.58 1.20 -14.47
C ARG A 16 -2.64 1.37 -15.98
N ASP A 17 -2.22 2.53 -16.49
CA ASP A 17 -2.19 2.81 -17.93
C ASP A 17 -1.17 1.89 -18.65
N ALA A 18 -0.16 1.39 -17.94
CA ALA A 18 0.77 0.35 -18.40
C ALA A 18 0.24 -1.10 -18.25
N GLY A 19 -0.94 -1.31 -17.68
CA GLY A 19 -1.61 -2.62 -17.59
C GLY A 19 -1.77 -3.19 -16.17
N LEU A 20 -1.47 -2.45 -15.10
CA LEU A 20 -1.73 -2.91 -13.74
C LEU A 20 -3.23 -2.83 -13.40
N GLU A 21 -3.88 -3.99 -13.23
CA GLU A 21 -5.34 -4.05 -13.04
C GLU A 21 -5.80 -4.04 -11.56
N SER A 22 -4.96 -4.47 -10.63
CA SER A 22 -5.31 -4.55 -9.20
C SER A 22 -4.10 -4.40 -8.27
N LEU A 23 -4.34 -4.11 -6.99
CA LEU A 23 -3.31 -4.07 -5.96
C LEU A 23 -3.51 -5.20 -4.91
N PRO A 24 -2.56 -6.13 -4.76
CA PRO A 24 -2.65 -7.13 -3.72
C PRO A 24 -2.39 -6.53 -2.32
N GLY A 25 -3.02 -7.10 -1.30
CA GLY A 25 -2.95 -6.65 0.09
C GLY A 25 -1.65 -6.91 0.83
N GLY A 26 -0.58 -7.26 0.12
CA GLY A 26 0.74 -7.51 0.70
C GLY A 26 1.29 -6.28 1.44
N GLY A 27 2.18 -6.52 2.40
CA GLY A 27 2.80 -5.46 3.20
C GLY A 27 1.92 -4.89 4.33
N ALA A 28 0.68 -5.38 4.45
CA ALA A 28 -0.22 -5.06 5.56
C ALA A 28 0.26 -5.65 6.89
N GLU A 29 0.78 -6.89 6.90
CA GLU A 29 1.28 -7.57 8.11
C GLU A 29 0.30 -7.43 9.30
N ILE A 30 0.68 -6.64 10.30
CA ILE A 30 -0.22 -6.04 11.28
C ILE A 30 -0.26 -4.52 11.05
N LEU A 31 -1.45 -3.96 10.91
CA LEU A 31 -1.68 -2.51 10.71
C LEU A 31 -1.77 -1.75 12.04
N VAL A 32 -0.86 -2.06 12.98
CA VAL A 32 -0.69 -1.35 14.25
C VAL A 32 0.76 -0.90 14.34
N ASP A 33 1.00 0.41 14.32
CA ASP A 33 2.36 0.96 14.19
C ASP A 33 3.31 0.45 15.27
N ARG A 34 2.85 0.29 16.52
CA ARG A 34 3.64 -0.30 17.61
C ARG A 34 4.17 -1.71 17.28
N VAL A 35 3.38 -2.52 16.58
CA VAL A 35 3.75 -3.88 16.17
C VAL A 35 4.65 -3.82 14.93
N ARG A 36 4.33 -2.95 13.96
CA ARG A 36 5.15 -2.74 12.75
C ARG A 36 6.57 -2.30 13.08
N GLN A 37 6.75 -1.41 14.05
CA GLN A 37 8.07 -0.97 14.48
C GLN A 37 8.91 -2.12 15.08
N LYS A 38 8.26 -3.14 15.64
CA LYS A 38 8.95 -4.33 16.17
C LYS A 38 9.25 -5.37 15.09
N LEU A 39 8.28 -5.66 14.21
CA LEU A 39 8.37 -6.77 13.25
C LEU A 39 8.88 -6.36 11.86
N SER A 40 8.70 -5.10 11.46
CA SER A 40 9.00 -4.62 10.10
C SER A 40 9.30 -3.10 10.08
N PRO A 41 10.35 -2.62 10.76
CA PRO A 41 10.63 -1.19 10.90
C PRO A 41 10.94 -0.47 9.57
N GLY A 42 11.36 -1.21 8.53
CA GLY A 42 11.60 -0.67 7.19
C GLY A 42 10.37 -0.59 6.29
N LYS A 43 9.21 -1.13 6.73
CA LYS A 43 7.96 -1.06 5.95
C LYS A 43 7.25 0.28 6.19
N PRO A 44 6.36 0.70 5.27
CA PRO A 44 5.53 1.89 5.45
C PRO A 44 4.69 1.81 6.73
N THR A 45 4.31 2.95 7.29
CA THR A 45 3.37 3.02 8.43
C THR A 45 2.00 2.48 8.05
N ALA A 46 1.16 2.15 9.04
CA ALA A 46 -0.21 1.73 8.76
C ALA A 46 -0.96 2.80 7.95
N LYS A 47 -0.80 4.08 8.32
CA LYS A 47 -1.40 5.20 7.59
C LYS A 47 -0.96 5.24 6.13
N GLN A 48 0.34 5.13 5.84
CA GLN A 48 0.85 5.14 4.47
C GLN A 48 0.29 3.97 3.64
N TRP A 49 0.14 2.79 4.25
CA TRP A 49 -0.50 1.65 3.58
C TRP A 49 -1.96 1.95 3.26
N PHE A 50 -2.73 2.49 4.22
CA PHE A 50 -4.12 2.89 3.99
C PHE A 50 -4.26 3.97 2.91
N ASP A 51 -3.40 4.99 2.92
CA ASP A 51 -3.44 6.08 1.96
C ASP A 51 -3.27 5.53 0.52
N VAL A 52 -2.28 4.65 0.28
CA VAL A 52 -2.06 4.02 -1.04
C VAL A 52 -3.26 3.19 -1.48
N MET A 53 -3.82 2.38 -0.59
CA MET A 53 -4.97 1.54 -0.90
C MET A 53 -6.23 2.38 -1.19
N ALA A 54 -6.44 3.45 -0.44
CA ALA A 54 -7.56 4.37 -0.65
C ALA A 54 -7.43 5.11 -1.99
N GLU A 55 -6.23 5.60 -2.35
CA GLU A 55 -5.99 6.23 -3.64
C GLU A 55 -6.27 5.26 -4.81
N ALA A 56 -5.84 4.01 -4.70
CA ALA A 56 -6.12 2.97 -5.70
C ALA A 56 -7.63 2.71 -5.86
N GLN A 57 -8.35 2.57 -4.75
CA GLN A 57 -9.80 2.36 -4.73
C GLN A 57 -10.57 3.55 -5.32
N GLN A 58 -10.13 4.79 -5.05
CA GLN A 58 -10.71 6.00 -5.64
C GLN A 58 -10.56 6.05 -7.16
N MET A 59 -9.54 5.39 -7.73
CA MET A 59 -9.36 5.24 -9.17
C MET A 59 -10.10 4.04 -9.76
N GLY A 60 -10.91 3.32 -8.96
CA GLY A 60 -11.66 2.15 -9.37
C GLY A 60 -10.84 0.86 -9.43
N MET A 61 -9.61 0.85 -8.90
CA MET A 61 -8.80 -0.37 -8.84
C MET A 61 -9.32 -1.31 -7.75
N LEU A 62 -9.33 -2.61 -8.03
CA LEU A 62 -9.61 -3.63 -7.02
C LEU A 62 -8.40 -3.82 -6.12
N THR A 63 -8.63 -3.92 -4.81
CA THR A 63 -7.58 -4.18 -3.83
C THR A 63 -7.95 -5.34 -2.90
N THR A 64 -6.94 -5.97 -2.31
CA THR A 64 -7.14 -6.93 -1.21
C THR A 64 -6.41 -6.44 0.04
N ALA A 65 -6.66 -7.06 1.18
CA ALA A 65 -5.95 -6.81 2.44
C ALA A 65 -5.61 -8.16 3.08
N THR A 66 -4.39 -8.29 3.60
CA THR A 66 -3.99 -9.46 4.38
C THR A 66 -3.67 -9.07 5.82
N MET A 67 -3.79 -10.03 6.74
CA MET A 67 -3.36 -9.85 8.13
C MET A 67 -2.55 -11.08 8.54
N MET A 68 -1.29 -10.85 8.93
CA MET A 68 -0.42 -11.90 9.46
C MET A 68 -0.66 -12.02 10.96
N TYR A 69 -0.82 -13.25 11.46
CA TYR A 69 -1.03 -13.53 12.88
C TYR A 69 -0.14 -14.71 13.31
N GLY A 70 0.12 -14.83 14.62
CA GLY A 70 0.97 -15.89 15.18
C GLY A 70 2.45 -15.56 15.31
N HIS A 71 2.77 -14.30 15.64
CA HIS A 71 4.13 -13.76 15.78
C HIS A 71 4.51 -13.41 17.22
#